data_AF-A0A3B9JDL1-F1
#
_entry.id   AF-A0A3B9JDL1-F1
#
_cell.length_a   1.000
_cell.length_b   1.000
_cell.length_c   1.000
_cell.angle_alpha   90.00
_cell.angle_beta   90.00
_cell.angle_gamma   90.00
#
_symmetry.space_group_name_H-M   'P 1'
#
loop_
_entity.id
_entity.type
_entity.pdbx_description
1 polymer ?
#
loop_
_entity_poly.entity_id
_entity_poly.type
_entity_poly.pdbx_seq_one_letter_code
_entity_poly.pdbx_strand_id
1 'polypeptide(L)'
;MNFLNNKTSRKNLISVSISVLLVSIVMSFLFQNNNTSDIFVTNDLLSSTTPTPSPLQIESYDTPSFGEAALRQLLTQANQPTHPVQILDSAQKLAEDEHLILSSIDNYLPFEISWWQEEVPEVYNYVSERLGATTSEKIILIFLPPRPGNCATRGMTYHEQQPVIVIYANEETSKEQILAVLAHEFGHVFIAEKYETLNDLALNEGMATWAAGNYWTKWKDEDFDTLVKASLKNETYLSLFHNYSLKKAYDDNLENCLLHRDQLLTELASFLDYLIQNYGQEKLSTLFDMRQPELINNQRIIYRPDFQGIYGTELNQLEYEWLNSLLQTNP
;
A
#
# COMPACT_ATOMS: atom_id res chain seq x y z
N MET A 1 -30.49 55.45 33.55
CA MET A 1 -30.63 54.33 32.59
C MET A 1 -29.83 54.66 31.34
N ASN A 2 -28.66 54.06 31.17
CA ASN A 2 -27.85 54.08 29.94
C ASN A 2 -27.09 52.77 29.88
N PHE A 3 -27.57 51.81 29.08
CA PHE A 3 -26.98 50.47 28.94
C PHE A 3 -27.00 50.06 27.46
N LEU A 4 -26.31 50.81 26.60
CA LEU A 4 -26.08 50.43 25.20
C LEU A 4 -24.72 50.93 24.74
N ASN A 5 -23.62 50.25 25.11
CA ASN A 5 -22.37 50.35 24.33
C ASN A 5 -21.36 49.22 24.58
N ASN A 6 -21.76 47.95 24.44
CA ASN A 6 -20.82 46.83 24.64
C ASN A 6 -20.87 45.73 23.55
N LYS A 7 -21.52 45.99 22.42
CA LYS A 7 -21.70 44.99 21.35
C LYS A 7 -20.59 45.01 20.28
N THR A 8 -19.88 46.14 20.13
CA THR A 8 -18.84 46.33 19.10
C THR A 8 -17.48 45.75 19.51
N SER A 9 -17.13 45.77 20.80
CA SER A 9 -15.83 45.28 21.29
C SER A 9 -15.69 43.75 21.22
N ARG A 10 -16.79 42.99 21.34
CA ARG A 10 -16.75 41.52 21.28
C ARG A 10 -16.51 40.98 19.87
N LYS A 11 -16.97 41.67 18.83
CA LYS A 11 -16.77 41.21 17.44
C LYS A 11 -15.32 41.33 16.99
N ASN A 12 -14.63 42.38 17.43
CA ASN A 12 -13.21 42.58 17.09
C ASN A 12 -12.30 41.59 17.82
N LEU A 13 -12.62 41.21 19.06
CA LEU A 13 -11.85 40.19 19.78
C LEU A 13 -11.98 38.80 19.15
N ILE A 14 -13.18 38.41 18.72
CA ILE A 14 -13.40 37.11 18.06
C ILE A 14 -12.67 37.04 16.71
N SER A 15 -12.66 38.13 15.94
CA SER A 15 -11.95 38.18 14.65
C SER A 15 -10.43 38.00 14.81
N VAL A 16 -9.84 38.64 15.82
CA VAL A 16 -8.38 38.54 16.06
C VAL A 16 -7.99 37.14 16.55
N SER A 17 -8.80 36.52 17.42
CA SER A 17 -8.56 35.15 17.89
C SER A 17 -8.61 34.12 16.77
N ILE A 18 -9.53 34.28 15.80
CA ILE A 18 -9.64 33.38 14.63
C ILE A 18 -8.42 33.54 13.71
N SER A 19 -7.95 34.78 13.48
CA SER A 19 -6.77 35.02 12.64
C SER A 19 -5.48 34.46 13.24
N VAL A 20 -5.30 34.55 14.56
CA VAL A 20 -4.12 33.96 15.24
C VAL A 20 -4.16 32.43 15.18
N LEU A 21 -5.33 31.81 15.36
CA LEU A 21 -5.49 30.37 15.26
C LEU A 21 -5.17 29.85 13.85
N LEU A 22 -5.63 30.55 12.81
CA LEU A 22 -5.36 30.20 11.41
C LEU A 22 -3.86 30.32 11.06
N VAL A 23 -3.17 31.36 11.54
CA VAL A 23 -1.73 31.52 11.31
C VAL A 23 -0.92 30.43 12.04
N SER A 24 -1.34 30.04 13.25
CA SER A 24 -0.70 28.92 13.98
C SER A 24 -0.92 27.58 13.29
N ILE A 25 -2.11 27.30 12.74
CA ILE A 25 -2.39 26.07 11.99
C ILE A 25 -1.57 26.02 10.70
N VAL A 26 -1.47 27.14 9.97
CA VAL A 26 -0.65 27.22 8.75
C VAL A 26 0.84 27.04 9.07
N MET A 27 1.34 27.63 10.16
CA MET A 27 2.73 27.41 10.61
C MET A 27 2.98 25.96 11.03
N SER A 28 2.05 25.32 11.75
CA SER A 28 2.18 23.91 12.12
C SER A 28 2.18 22.97 10.90
N PHE A 29 1.41 23.27 9.86
CA PHE A 29 1.47 22.55 8.58
C PHE A 29 2.78 22.79 7.82
N LEU A 30 3.33 24.02 7.88
CA LEU A 30 4.61 24.33 7.26
C LEU A 30 5.81 23.70 7.99
N PHE A 31 5.70 23.44 9.30
CA PHE A 31 6.76 22.79 10.10
C PHE A 31 6.65 21.27 10.18
N GLN A 32 5.52 20.66 9.77
CA GLN A 32 5.40 19.19 9.65
C GLN A 32 5.85 18.66 8.29
N ASN A 33 6.14 19.53 7.33
CA ASN A 33 6.84 19.18 6.10
C ASN A 33 8.35 19.13 6.38
N ASN A 34 8.76 18.23 7.29
CA ASN A 34 10.15 17.84 7.38
C ASN A 34 10.48 17.14 6.06
N ASN A 35 11.16 17.87 5.19
CA ASN A 35 11.99 17.33 4.12
C ASN A 35 12.86 16.24 4.75
N THR A 36 12.44 14.98 4.66
CA THR A 36 13.37 13.88 4.57
C THR A 36 14.13 14.14 3.29
N SER A 37 15.29 14.79 3.41
CA SER A 37 16.23 14.95 2.32
C SER A 37 16.39 13.58 1.66
N ASP A 38 16.02 13.50 0.40
CA ASP A 38 16.24 12.32 -0.42
C ASP A 38 17.72 11.99 -0.35
N ILE A 39 18.05 10.91 0.37
CA ILE A 39 19.37 10.31 0.26
C ILE A 39 19.32 9.60 -1.10
N PHE A 40 19.71 10.33 -2.14
CA PHE A 40 19.99 9.73 -3.42
C PHE A 40 21.10 8.70 -3.19
N VAL A 41 20.73 7.44 -3.35
CA VAL A 41 21.67 6.33 -3.33
C VAL A 41 22.49 6.44 -4.61
N THR A 42 23.58 7.20 -4.56
CA THR A 42 24.57 7.23 -5.64
C THR A 42 25.24 5.86 -5.76
N ASN A 43 25.82 5.55 -6.91
CA ASN A 43 26.64 4.35 -7.15
C ASN A 43 27.76 4.10 -6.10
N ASP A 44 28.05 5.06 -5.22
CA ASP A 44 28.94 4.93 -4.06
C ASP A 44 28.38 4.09 -2.89
N LEU A 45 27.11 3.64 -2.90
CA LEU A 45 26.61 2.73 -1.86
C LEU A 45 27.38 1.39 -1.83
N LEU A 46 27.99 1.01 -2.95
CA LEU A 46 28.72 -0.25 -3.12
C LEU A 46 30.23 -0.08 -2.96
N SER A 47 30.73 1.14 -2.74
CA SER A 47 32.17 1.41 -2.72
C SER A 47 32.81 1.36 -1.33
N SER A 48 32.05 1.33 -0.23
CA SER A 48 32.67 1.31 1.10
C SER A 48 31.71 0.89 2.23
N THR A 49 31.98 -0.31 2.78
CA THR A 49 31.49 -0.87 4.06
C THR A 49 30.00 -1.19 4.16
N THR A 50 29.67 -2.41 4.62
CA THR A 50 28.32 -2.80 5.04
C THR A 50 27.75 -1.72 5.97
N PRO A 51 26.49 -1.27 5.76
CA PRO A 51 25.86 -0.29 6.62
C PRO A 51 25.92 -0.71 8.10
N THR A 52 26.05 0.27 9.00
CA THR A 52 25.91 0.01 10.43
C THR A 52 24.48 -0.47 10.71
N PRO A 53 24.28 -1.57 11.48
CA PRO A 53 22.95 -2.06 11.80
C PRO A 53 22.09 -0.94 12.40
N SER A 54 20.89 -0.73 11.86
CA SER A 54 19.91 0.22 12.41
C SER A 54 18.52 -0.39 12.38
N PRO A 55 17.84 -0.50 13.54
CA PRO A 55 16.48 -1.02 13.57
C PRO A 55 15.50 -0.04 12.93
N LEU A 56 14.41 -0.58 12.41
CA LEU A 56 13.26 0.22 12.00
C LEU A 56 12.67 0.95 13.21
N GLN A 57 12.31 2.22 13.03
CA GLN A 57 11.71 2.99 14.11
C GLN A 57 10.29 2.50 14.40
N ILE A 58 10.01 2.30 15.69
CA ILE A 58 8.65 2.03 16.19
C ILE A 58 7.82 3.29 15.96
N GLU A 59 6.64 3.11 15.38
CA GLU A 59 5.68 4.19 15.24
C GLU A 59 4.68 4.17 16.40
N SER A 60 4.44 5.36 16.96
CA SER A 60 3.40 5.59 17.95
C SER A 60 2.52 6.73 17.47
N TYR A 61 1.22 6.50 17.53
CA TYR A 61 0.22 7.48 17.13
C TYR A 61 -0.64 7.82 18.33
N ASP A 62 -0.79 9.10 18.63
CA ASP A 62 -1.82 9.54 19.55
C ASP A 62 -3.18 9.14 18.97
N THR A 63 -4.00 8.42 19.74
CA THR A 63 -5.36 8.17 19.26
C THR A 63 -6.11 9.51 19.27
N PRO A 64 -6.68 9.93 18.13
CA PRO A 64 -7.46 11.15 18.10
C PRO A 64 -8.59 11.04 19.12
N SER A 65 -8.86 12.14 19.83
CA SER A 65 -9.99 12.18 20.76
C SER A 65 -11.29 11.83 20.02
N PHE A 66 -12.29 11.28 20.72
CA PHE A 66 -13.58 10.90 20.11
C PHE A 66 -14.19 12.01 19.21
N GLY A 67 -14.01 13.28 19.60
CA GLY A 67 -14.44 14.43 18.81
C GLY A 67 -13.62 14.67 17.53
N GLU A 68 -12.31 14.44 17.56
CA GLU A 68 -11.43 14.56 16.39
C GLU A 68 -11.58 13.37 15.43
N ALA A 69 -11.84 12.17 15.96
CA ALA A 69 -12.18 11.00 15.16
C ALA A 69 -13.50 11.21 14.41
N ALA A 70 -14.54 11.71 15.08
CA ALA A 70 -15.82 12.05 14.45
C ALA A 70 -15.71 13.18 13.41
N LEU A 71 -14.89 14.21 13.69
CA LEU A 71 -14.67 15.31 12.76
C LEU A 71 -13.84 14.87 11.55
N ARG A 72 -12.81 14.03 11.74
CA ARG A 72 -12.05 13.42 10.63
C ARG A 72 -12.96 12.54 9.79
N GLN A 73 -13.80 11.70 10.38
CA GLN A 73 -14.73 10.83 9.68
C GLN A 73 -15.78 11.63 8.86
N LEU A 74 -16.26 12.77 9.37
CA LEU A 74 -17.13 13.69 8.64
C LEU A 74 -16.43 14.45 7.51
N LEU A 75 -15.13 14.76 7.67
CA LEU A 75 -14.35 15.49 6.67
C LEU A 75 -13.74 14.57 5.60
N THR A 76 -13.42 13.30 5.92
CA THR A 76 -12.93 12.30 4.95
C THR A 76 -14.05 11.67 4.13
N GLN A 77 -15.29 11.64 4.64
CA GLN A 77 -16.48 11.22 3.87
C GLN A 77 -16.73 12.07 2.62
N ALA A 78 -16.17 13.27 2.53
CA ALA A 78 -16.33 14.11 1.35
C ALA A 78 -15.54 13.62 0.13
N ASN A 79 -14.55 12.71 0.29
CA ASN A 79 -13.66 12.38 -0.84
C ASN A 79 -13.10 10.93 -0.93
N GLN A 80 -13.48 9.93 -0.12
CA GLN A 80 -13.30 8.47 -0.39
C GLN A 80 -13.78 7.55 0.76
N PRO A 81 -14.06 6.24 0.54
CA PRO A 81 -14.75 5.53 -0.53
C PRO A 81 -16.15 5.04 -0.07
N THR A 82 -17.00 4.60 -0.99
CA THR A 82 -18.19 3.79 -0.67
C THR A 82 -17.76 2.56 0.13
N HIS A 83 -18.24 2.45 1.38
CA HIS A 83 -17.99 1.32 2.27
C HIS A 83 -18.27 -0.01 1.52
N PRO A 84 -17.52 -1.11 1.74
CA PRO A 84 -17.74 -2.38 1.02
C PRO A 84 -19.19 -2.86 1.11
N VAL A 85 -19.84 -2.65 2.25
CA VAL A 85 -21.29 -2.89 2.42
C VAL A 85 -22.15 -2.10 1.41
N GLN A 86 -21.85 -0.82 1.17
CA GLN A 86 -22.58 -0.01 0.19
C GLN A 86 -22.33 -0.45 -1.25
N ILE A 87 -21.10 -0.90 -1.54
CA ILE A 87 -20.73 -1.49 -2.83
C ILE A 87 -21.56 -2.76 -3.05
N LEU A 88 -21.61 -3.66 -2.06
CA LEU A 88 -22.36 -4.91 -2.14
C LEU A 88 -23.88 -4.70 -2.23
N ASP A 89 -24.44 -3.74 -1.49
CA ASP A 89 -25.87 -3.42 -1.52
C ASP A 89 -26.35 -2.99 -2.92
N SER A 90 -25.44 -2.44 -3.73
CA SER A 90 -25.73 -1.92 -5.07
C SER A 90 -25.27 -2.87 -6.19
N ALA A 91 -24.57 -3.95 -5.85
CA ALA A 91 -23.95 -4.85 -6.81
C ALA A 91 -24.97 -5.86 -7.37
N GLN A 92 -25.06 -5.95 -8.69
CA GLN A 92 -25.80 -6.98 -9.39
C GLN A 92 -24.84 -8.06 -9.88
N LYS A 93 -25.07 -9.30 -9.44
CA LYS A 93 -24.36 -10.48 -9.94
C LYS A 93 -24.59 -10.66 -11.45
N LEU A 94 -23.50 -10.80 -12.19
CA LEU A 94 -23.48 -11.03 -13.63
C LEU A 94 -23.10 -12.47 -13.98
N ALA A 95 -22.09 -13.02 -13.30
CA ALA A 95 -21.60 -14.39 -13.51
C ALA A 95 -21.04 -14.96 -12.20
N GLU A 96 -20.85 -16.28 -12.16
CA GLU A 96 -20.21 -16.98 -11.04
C GLU A 96 -19.56 -18.26 -11.54
N ASP A 97 -18.42 -18.60 -10.95
CA ASP A 97 -17.73 -19.88 -11.11
C ASP A 97 -17.50 -20.55 -9.75
N GLU A 98 -16.55 -21.47 -9.65
CA GLU A 98 -16.21 -22.18 -8.41
C GLU A 98 -15.68 -21.24 -7.31
N HIS A 99 -14.85 -20.25 -7.66
CA HIS A 99 -14.10 -19.42 -6.72
C HIS A 99 -14.60 -17.98 -6.65
N LEU A 100 -15.35 -17.51 -7.65
CA LEU A 100 -15.64 -16.10 -7.83
C LEU A 100 -17.10 -15.80 -8.20
N ILE A 101 -17.52 -14.59 -7.85
CA ILE A 101 -18.77 -13.97 -8.27
C ILE A 101 -18.44 -12.65 -8.97
N LEU A 102 -18.64 -12.59 -10.28
CA LEU A 102 -18.56 -11.32 -11.02
C LEU A 102 -19.83 -10.52 -10.77
N SER A 103 -19.67 -9.30 -10.28
CA SER A 103 -20.78 -8.37 -10.08
C SER A 103 -20.50 -7.01 -10.72
N SER A 104 -21.56 -6.26 -11.01
CA SER A 104 -21.47 -4.90 -11.54
C SER A 104 -22.29 -3.93 -10.70
N ILE A 105 -21.90 -2.67 -10.71
CA ILE A 105 -22.69 -1.56 -10.19
C ILE A 105 -23.09 -0.71 -11.39
N ASP A 106 -24.36 -0.31 -11.46
CA ASP A 106 -24.91 0.49 -12.56
C ASP A 106 -24.68 -0.11 -13.98
N ASN A 107 -24.60 -1.45 -14.07
CA ASN A 107 -24.24 -2.19 -15.28
C ASN A 107 -22.85 -1.83 -15.86
N TYR A 108 -21.95 -1.28 -15.04
CA TYR A 108 -20.60 -1.00 -15.47
C TYR A 108 -19.78 -2.29 -15.53
N LEU A 109 -19.28 -2.60 -16.73
CA LEU A 109 -18.34 -3.68 -16.95
C LEU A 109 -17.43 -3.30 -18.13
N PRO A 110 -16.13 -3.08 -17.92
CA PRO A 110 -15.24 -2.59 -18.98
C PRO A 110 -14.83 -3.68 -20.00
N PHE A 111 -15.23 -4.94 -19.79
CA PHE A 111 -14.89 -6.09 -20.65
C PHE A 111 -16.05 -7.07 -20.76
N GLU A 112 -16.03 -7.91 -21.80
CA GLU A 112 -17.03 -8.95 -21.99
C GLU A 112 -16.95 -10.03 -20.88
N ILE A 113 -18.11 -10.57 -20.49
CA ILE A 113 -18.18 -11.64 -19.46
C ILE A 113 -17.33 -12.86 -19.85
N SER A 114 -17.27 -13.20 -21.14
CA SER A 114 -16.48 -14.35 -21.62
C SER A 114 -14.99 -14.18 -21.35
N TRP A 115 -14.46 -12.96 -21.44
CA TRP A 115 -13.06 -12.68 -21.13
C TRP A 115 -12.77 -12.94 -19.65
N TRP A 116 -13.69 -12.53 -18.76
CA TRP A 116 -13.58 -12.80 -17.33
C TRP A 116 -13.56 -14.31 -17.02
N GLN A 117 -14.45 -15.07 -17.66
CA GLN A 117 -14.57 -16.52 -17.46
C GLN A 117 -13.33 -17.29 -17.89
N GLU A 118 -12.56 -16.75 -18.85
CA GLU A 118 -11.32 -17.35 -19.34
C GLU A 118 -10.12 -16.97 -18.46
N GLU A 119 -9.94 -15.68 -18.18
CA GLU A 119 -8.68 -15.20 -17.60
C GLU A 119 -8.63 -15.27 -16.08
N VAL A 120 -9.74 -14.98 -15.40
CA VAL A 120 -9.73 -14.83 -13.94
C VAL A 120 -9.42 -16.14 -13.20
N PRO A 121 -9.96 -17.30 -13.61
CA PRO A 121 -9.57 -18.57 -13.00
C PRO A 121 -8.07 -18.87 -13.13
N GLU A 122 -7.43 -18.49 -14.25
CA GLU A 122 -5.98 -18.65 -14.44
C GLU A 122 -5.20 -17.78 -13.46
N VAL A 123 -5.61 -16.51 -13.29
CA VAL A 123 -4.97 -15.61 -12.33
C VAL A 123 -5.13 -16.13 -10.90
N TYR A 124 -6.35 -16.54 -10.51
CA TYR A 124 -6.61 -17.11 -9.18
C TYR A 124 -5.68 -18.29 -8.90
N ASN A 125 -5.62 -19.26 -9.82
CA ASN A 125 -4.81 -20.47 -9.66
C ASN A 125 -3.32 -20.14 -9.58
N TYR A 126 -2.83 -19.25 -10.43
CA TYR A 126 -1.43 -18.81 -10.42
C TYR A 126 -1.03 -18.23 -9.06
N VAL A 127 -1.81 -17.26 -8.55
CA VAL A 127 -1.50 -16.58 -7.29
C VAL A 127 -1.67 -17.54 -6.10
N SER A 128 -2.71 -18.38 -6.13
CA SER A 128 -2.95 -19.41 -5.12
C SER A 128 -1.80 -20.39 -5.01
N GLU A 129 -1.29 -20.90 -6.14
CA GLU A 129 -0.14 -21.81 -6.18
C GLU A 129 1.12 -21.13 -5.66
N ARG A 130 1.38 -19.89 -6.10
CA ARG A 130 2.57 -19.13 -5.71
C ARG A 130 2.60 -18.82 -4.21
N LEU A 131 1.45 -18.55 -3.60
CA LEU A 131 1.33 -18.35 -2.15
C LEU A 131 1.14 -19.66 -1.38
N GLY A 132 0.77 -20.76 -2.05
CA GLY A 132 0.40 -22.01 -1.39
C GLY A 132 -0.80 -21.84 -0.45
N ALA A 133 -1.79 -21.06 -0.87
CA ALA A 133 -2.98 -20.73 -0.10
C ALA A 133 -4.21 -20.62 -1.00
N THR A 134 -5.37 -20.97 -0.45
CA THR A 134 -6.68 -20.85 -1.08
C THR A 134 -7.63 -20.20 -0.06
N THR A 135 -8.79 -19.74 -0.53
CA THR A 135 -9.90 -19.38 0.36
C THR A 135 -11.04 -20.37 0.18
N SER A 136 -11.82 -20.58 1.25
CA SER A 136 -13.05 -21.37 1.20
C SER A 136 -14.27 -20.52 0.77
N GLU A 137 -14.13 -19.20 0.78
CA GLU A 137 -15.18 -18.26 0.43
C GLU A 137 -15.08 -17.84 -1.04
N LYS A 138 -16.23 -17.56 -1.67
CA LYS A 138 -16.21 -17.00 -3.02
C LYS A 138 -15.82 -15.53 -2.98
N ILE A 139 -14.91 -15.15 -3.86
CA ILE A 139 -14.41 -13.78 -3.99
C ILE A 139 -15.36 -13.00 -4.92
N ILE A 140 -15.89 -11.88 -4.45
CA ILE A 140 -16.70 -10.99 -5.27
C ILE A 140 -15.76 -10.07 -6.04
N LEU A 141 -15.82 -10.10 -7.37
CA LEU A 141 -15.08 -9.18 -8.23
C LEU A 141 -16.02 -8.11 -8.81
N ILE A 142 -15.64 -6.85 -8.64
CA ILE A 142 -16.38 -5.68 -9.13
C ILE A 142 -15.44 -4.78 -9.92
N PHE A 143 -15.91 -4.31 -11.07
CA PHE A 143 -15.24 -3.24 -11.81
C PHE A 143 -15.95 -1.91 -11.57
N LEU A 144 -15.16 -0.86 -11.38
CA LEU A 144 -15.62 0.53 -11.29
C LEU A 144 -14.83 1.41 -12.27
N PRO A 145 -15.38 2.55 -12.71
CA PRO A 145 -14.62 3.49 -13.52
C PRO A 145 -13.34 3.99 -12.82
N PRO A 146 -12.28 4.34 -13.56
CA PRO A 146 -11.07 4.92 -12.99
C PRO A 146 -11.35 6.14 -12.12
N ARG A 147 -10.68 6.21 -10.97
CA ARG A 147 -10.82 7.35 -10.07
C ARG A 147 -9.95 8.52 -10.53
N PRO A 148 -10.40 9.78 -10.35
CA PRO A 148 -9.56 10.93 -10.62
C PRO A 148 -8.46 11.07 -9.56
N GLY A 149 -7.33 11.66 -9.94
CA GLY A 149 -6.25 12.01 -9.02
C GLY A 149 -4.88 11.47 -9.45
N ASN A 150 -3.82 12.10 -8.94
CA ASN A 150 -2.43 11.76 -9.28
C ASN A 150 -1.98 10.42 -8.67
N CYS A 151 -2.60 10.01 -7.56
CA CYS A 151 -2.33 8.74 -6.89
C CYS A 151 -3.57 7.84 -6.80
N ALA A 152 -4.47 7.91 -7.79
CA ALA A 152 -5.69 7.11 -7.82
C ALA A 152 -5.43 5.60 -7.61
N THR A 153 -6.20 4.99 -6.71
CA THR A 153 -6.20 3.54 -6.48
C THR A 153 -6.62 2.79 -7.73
N ARG A 154 -5.91 1.70 -8.07
CA ARG A 154 -6.23 0.83 -9.23
C ARG A 154 -6.98 -0.45 -8.84
N GLY A 155 -6.74 -0.95 -7.64
CA GLY A 155 -7.37 -2.13 -7.08
C GLY A 155 -7.53 -1.98 -5.57
N MET A 156 -8.48 -2.70 -4.97
CA MET A 156 -8.61 -2.77 -3.52
C MET A 156 -9.30 -4.06 -3.11
N THR A 157 -8.83 -4.63 -2.01
CA THR A 157 -9.36 -5.85 -1.41
C THR A 157 -9.94 -5.59 -0.04
N TYR A 158 -11.13 -6.11 0.21
CA TYR A 158 -11.80 -6.10 1.52
C TYR A 158 -12.00 -7.53 2.02
N HIS A 159 -11.73 -7.79 3.30
CA HIS A 159 -11.72 -9.15 3.88
C HIS A 159 -12.53 -9.27 5.19
N GLU A 160 -13.29 -8.26 5.60
CA GLU A 160 -13.94 -8.21 6.92
C GLU A 160 -15.13 -9.19 7.09
N GLN A 161 -15.72 -9.69 5.99
CA GLN A 161 -16.87 -10.61 6.03
C GLN A 161 -16.87 -11.61 4.88
N GLN A 162 -16.65 -11.11 3.67
CA GLN A 162 -16.48 -11.87 2.44
C GLN A 162 -15.40 -11.15 1.62
N PRO A 163 -14.46 -11.86 0.99
CA PRO A 163 -13.50 -11.26 0.09
C PRO A 163 -14.17 -10.50 -1.06
N VAL A 164 -13.93 -9.19 -1.14
CA VAL A 164 -14.35 -8.34 -2.25
C VAL A 164 -13.14 -7.69 -2.87
N ILE A 165 -12.94 -7.92 -4.16
CA ILE A 165 -11.95 -7.23 -4.98
C ILE A 165 -12.67 -6.20 -5.85
N VAL A 166 -12.20 -4.96 -5.77
CA VAL A 166 -12.67 -3.85 -6.62
C VAL A 166 -11.52 -3.42 -7.52
N ILE A 167 -11.74 -3.44 -8.83
CA ILE A 167 -10.77 -2.97 -9.83
C ILE A 167 -11.30 -1.69 -10.49
N TYR A 168 -10.46 -0.65 -10.51
CA TYR A 168 -10.77 0.64 -11.15
C TYR A 168 -10.17 0.67 -12.55
N ALA A 169 -10.98 0.40 -13.57
CA ALA A 169 -10.54 0.25 -14.95
C ALA A 169 -11.63 0.68 -15.93
N ASN A 170 -11.23 1.07 -17.13
CA ASN A 170 -12.09 1.36 -18.28
C ASN A 170 -11.59 0.62 -19.54
N GLU A 171 -12.27 0.83 -20.68
CA GLU A 171 -11.90 0.23 -21.99
C GLU A 171 -10.50 0.63 -22.48
N GLU A 172 -9.91 1.72 -21.95
CA GLU A 172 -8.56 2.17 -22.29
C GLU A 172 -7.48 1.53 -21.40
N THR A 173 -7.89 0.91 -20.28
CA THR A 173 -6.96 0.22 -19.38
C THR A 173 -6.52 -1.08 -20.04
N SER A 174 -5.21 -1.29 -20.18
CA SER A 174 -4.71 -2.49 -20.85
C SER A 174 -5.09 -3.77 -20.10
N LYS A 175 -5.27 -4.84 -20.86
CA LYS A 175 -5.55 -6.18 -20.32
C LYS A 175 -4.46 -6.60 -19.32
N GLU A 176 -3.20 -6.36 -19.68
CA GLU A 176 -2.04 -6.68 -18.85
C GLU A 176 -2.09 -5.95 -17.50
N GLN A 177 -2.43 -4.65 -17.50
CA GLN A 177 -2.58 -3.89 -16.26
C GLN A 177 -3.67 -4.46 -15.37
N ILE A 178 -4.83 -4.80 -15.93
CA ILE A 178 -5.96 -5.32 -15.15
C ILE A 178 -5.61 -6.67 -14.53
N LEU A 179 -5.00 -7.56 -15.29
CA LEU A 179 -4.60 -8.87 -14.78
C LEU A 179 -3.51 -8.75 -13.71
N ALA A 180 -2.56 -7.82 -13.86
CA ALA A 180 -1.55 -7.54 -12.85
C ALA A 180 -2.16 -7.02 -11.54
N VAL A 181 -3.08 -6.05 -11.63
CA VAL A 181 -3.79 -5.52 -10.46
C VAL A 181 -4.64 -6.62 -9.83
N LEU A 182 -5.42 -7.38 -10.62
CA LEU A 182 -6.22 -8.49 -10.11
C LEU A 182 -5.36 -9.55 -9.40
N ALA A 183 -4.21 -9.91 -9.97
CA ALA A 183 -3.28 -10.84 -9.35
C ALA A 183 -2.74 -10.33 -8.01
N HIS A 184 -2.42 -9.04 -7.93
CA HIS A 184 -2.02 -8.37 -6.70
C HIS A 184 -3.14 -8.41 -5.65
N GLU A 185 -4.38 -8.11 -6.02
CA GLU A 185 -5.53 -8.15 -5.12
C GLU A 185 -5.86 -9.57 -4.63
N PHE A 186 -5.75 -10.60 -5.49
CA PHE A 186 -5.79 -12.00 -5.02
C PHE A 186 -4.67 -12.30 -4.03
N GLY A 187 -3.50 -11.69 -4.21
CA GLY A 187 -2.41 -11.74 -3.26
C GLY A 187 -2.86 -11.33 -1.87
N HIS A 188 -3.54 -10.19 -1.74
CA HIS A 188 -4.10 -9.75 -0.45
C HIS A 188 -5.11 -10.74 0.14
N VAL A 189 -6.01 -11.30 -0.68
CA VAL A 189 -6.98 -12.31 -0.21
C VAL A 189 -6.25 -13.49 0.41
N PHE A 190 -5.31 -14.10 -0.31
CA PHE A 190 -4.61 -15.29 0.17
C PHE A 190 -3.61 -15.01 1.28
N ILE A 191 -3.02 -13.80 1.32
CA ILE A 191 -2.21 -13.34 2.44
C ILE A 191 -3.05 -13.28 3.71
N ALA A 192 -4.28 -12.74 3.65
CA ALA A 192 -5.16 -12.67 4.80
C ALA A 192 -5.56 -14.07 5.33
N GLU A 193 -5.76 -15.03 4.44
CA GLU A 193 -6.04 -16.43 4.79
C GLU A 193 -4.82 -17.14 5.42
N LYS A 194 -3.62 -16.85 4.91
CA LYS A 194 -2.40 -17.58 5.31
C LYS A 194 -1.68 -16.96 6.51
N TYR A 195 -1.72 -15.64 6.63
CA TYR A 195 -0.90 -14.86 7.56
C TYR A 195 -1.78 -13.93 8.41
N GLU A 196 -2.55 -14.50 9.34
CA GLU A 196 -3.52 -13.80 10.19
C GLU A 196 -2.93 -12.59 10.94
N THR A 197 -1.63 -12.63 11.26
CA THR A 197 -0.97 -11.61 12.06
C THR A 197 -0.20 -10.57 11.24
N LEU A 198 -0.13 -10.70 9.91
CA LEU A 198 0.59 -9.75 9.05
C LEU A 198 -0.15 -8.41 8.97
N ASN A 199 0.40 -7.39 9.64
CA ASN A 199 -0.19 -6.06 9.72
C ASN A 199 0.76 -4.92 9.27
N ASP A 200 1.96 -5.26 8.80
CA ASP A 200 2.88 -4.27 8.21
C ASP A 200 2.52 -4.02 6.74
N LEU A 201 2.30 -2.74 6.42
CA LEU A 201 1.87 -2.32 5.09
C LEU A 201 2.91 -2.67 4.02
N ALA A 202 4.20 -2.45 4.26
CA ALA A 202 5.24 -2.70 3.26
C ALA A 202 5.38 -4.19 2.96
N LEU A 203 5.34 -5.03 3.99
CA LEU A 203 5.37 -6.49 3.79
C LEU A 203 4.12 -7.01 3.08
N ASN A 204 2.93 -6.50 3.44
CA ASN A 204 1.68 -6.92 2.82
C ASN A 204 1.63 -6.55 1.32
N GLU A 205 1.93 -5.30 1.00
CA GLU A 205 1.99 -4.75 -0.36
C GLU A 205 3.09 -5.40 -1.22
N GLY A 206 4.28 -5.59 -0.63
CA GLY A 206 5.39 -6.27 -1.27
C GLY A 206 5.07 -7.72 -1.59
N MET A 207 4.44 -8.45 -0.65
CA MET A 207 4.10 -9.86 -0.83
C MET A 207 2.97 -10.03 -1.85
N ALA A 208 1.96 -9.16 -1.85
CA ALA A 208 0.90 -9.14 -2.86
C ALA A 208 1.47 -8.89 -4.27
N THR A 209 2.41 -7.94 -4.38
CA THR A 209 3.12 -7.66 -5.64
C THR A 209 4.00 -8.84 -6.07
N TRP A 210 4.74 -9.45 -5.15
CA TRP A 210 5.50 -10.67 -5.42
C TRP A 210 4.61 -11.82 -5.91
N ALA A 211 3.42 -11.96 -5.32
CA ALA A 211 2.44 -12.98 -5.69
C ALA A 211 1.83 -12.72 -7.09
N ALA A 212 1.74 -11.46 -7.51
CA ALA A 212 1.32 -11.09 -8.87
C ALA A 212 2.33 -11.53 -9.95
N GLY A 213 3.62 -11.63 -9.60
CA GLY A 213 4.68 -12.28 -10.37
C GLY A 213 4.61 -12.04 -11.88
N ASN A 214 4.34 -13.11 -12.64
CA ASN A 214 4.31 -13.09 -14.11
C ASN A 214 3.33 -12.06 -14.69
N TYR A 215 2.21 -11.79 -14.03
CA TYR A 215 1.25 -10.78 -14.48
C TYR A 215 1.83 -9.38 -14.30
N TRP A 216 2.54 -9.13 -13.20
CA TRP A 216 3.26 -7.87 -13.00
C TRP A 216 4.37 -7.71 -14.05
N THR A 217 5.19 -8.73 -14.26
CA THR A 217 6.23 -8.76 -15.30
C THR A 217 5.65 -8.44 -16.67
N LYS A 218 4.54 -9.08 -17.04
CA LYS A 218 3.90 -8.85 -18.34
C LYS A 218 3.37 -7.42 -18.49
N TRP A 219 2.88 -6.81 -17.42
CA TRP A 219 2.44 -5.42 -17.45
C TRP A 219 3.58 -4.41 -17.49
N LYS A 220 4.68 -4.69 -16.79
CA LYS A 220 5.86 -3.81 -16.74
C LYS A 220 6.90 -4.08 -17.82
N ASP A 221 6.67 -5.11 -18.65
CA ASP A 221 7.55 -5.62 -19.70
C ASP A 221 8.93 -6.12 -19.24
N GLU A 222 9.17 -6.22 -17.93
CA GLU A 222 10.45 -6.63 -17.32
C GLU A 222 10.20 -7.30 -15.96
N ASP A 223 11.09 -8.20 -15.54
CA ASP A 223 11.03 -8.80 -14.19
C ASP A 223 11.45 -7.82 -13.08
N PHE A 224 11.16 -8.18 -11.82
CA PHE A 224 11.42 -7.28 -10.69
C PHE A 224 12.90 -6.89 -10.57
N ASP A 225 13.81 -7.85 -10.67
CA ASP A 225 15.25 -7.62 -10.54
C ASP A 225 15.76 -6.69 -11.64
N THR A 226 15.28 -6.87 -12.86
CA THR A 226 15.63 -6.04 -14.02
C THR A 226 15.13 -4.61 -13.85
N LEU A 227 13.91 -4.42 -13.35
CA LEU A 227 13.36 -3.11 -13.02
C LEU A 227 14.14 -2.40 -11.88
N VAL A 228 14.55 -3.15 -10.86
CA VAL A 228 15.37 -2.59 -9.76
C VAL A 228 16.77 -2.21 -10.27
N LYS A 229 17.41 -3.07 -11.07
CA LYS A 229 18.70 -2.75 -11.72
C LYS A 229 18.61 -1.51 -12.60
N ALA A 230 17.52 -1.35 -13.35
CA ALA A 230 17.26 -0.15 -14.14
C ALA A 230 17.12 1.10 -13.25
N SER A 231 16.42 0.98 -12.12
CA SER A 231 16.25 2.08 -11.16
C SER A 231 17.57 2.49 -10.50
N LEU A 232 18.43 1.52 -10.16
CA LEU A 232 19.79 1.78 -9.67
C LEU A 232 20.64 2.50 -10.73
N LYS A 233 20.63 1.99 -11.97
CA LYS A 233 21.38 2.57 -13.09
C LYS A 233 20.95 4.01 -13.40
N ASN A 234 19.67 4.30 -13.26
CA ASN A 234 19.08 5.61 -13.54
C ASN A 234 19.12 6.56 -12.32
N GLU A 235 19.70 6.13 -11.20
CA GLU A 235 19.74 6.90 -9.94
C GLU A 235 18.34 7.27 -9.40
N THR A 236 17.33 6.46 -9.71
CA THR A 236 15.95 6.63 -9.25
C THR A 236 15.55 5.69 -8.13
N TYR A 237 16.38 4.68 -7.80
CA TYR A 237 16.13 3.70 -6.74
C TYR A 237 15.70 4.37 -5.42
N LEU A 238 14.63 3.85 -4.81
CA LEU A 238 14.11 4.34 -3.54
C LEU A 238 14.51 3.35 -2.43
N SER A 239 15.43 3.78 -1.55
CA SER A 239 15.89 2.91 -0.45
C SER A 239 14.72 2.38 0.38
N LEU A 240 14.62 1.05 0.50
CA LEU A 240 13.59 0.37 1.26
C LEU A 240 13.62 0.78 2.73
N PHE A 241 14.81 0.85 3.34
CA PHE A 241 14.95 1.28 4.73
C PHE A 241 14.41 2.70 4.97
N HIS A 242 14.68 3.64 4.07
CA HIS A 242 14.23 5.03 4.21
C HIS A 242 12.78 5.26 3.78
N ASN A 243 12.26 4.41 2.89
CA ASN A 243 10.91 4.52 2.34
C ASN A 243 9.97 3.40 2.83
N TYR A 244 10.35 2.70 3.91
CA TYR A 244 9.62 1.54 4.42
C TYR A 244 8.17 1.85 4.83
N SER A 245 7.88 3.10 5.21
CA SER A 245 6.50 3.53 5.51
C SER A 245 5.61 3.65 4.27
N LEU A 246 6.16 3.51 3.06
CA LEU A 246 5.49 3.70 1.78
C LEU A 246 4.84 5.07 1.57
N LYS A 247 5.21 6.09 2.36
CA LYS A 247 4.61 7.42 2.27
C LYS A 247 4.64 7.99 0.83
N LYS A 248 5.76 7.81 0.10
CA LYS A 248 5.88 8.28 -1.29
C LYS A 248 4.98 7.54 -2.28
N ALA A 249 4.64 6.28 -2.02
CA ALA A 249 3.75 5.49 -2.86
C ALA A 249 2.27 5.93 -2.75
N TYR A 250 1.93 6.72 -1.72
CA TYR A 250 0.55 7.05 -1.38
C TYR A 250 0.32 8.56 -1.13
N ASP A 251 1.25 9.42 -1.53
CA ASP A 251 1.10 10.87 -1.40
C ASP A 251 0.47 11.49 -2.65
N ASP A 252 -0.83 11.78 -2.59
CA ASP A 252 -1.60 12.43 -3.66
C ASP A 252 -1.05 13.79 -4.12
N ASN A 253 -0.21 14.43 -3.31
CA ASN A 253 0.39 15.72 -3.65
C ASN A 253 1.70 15.58 -4.45
N LEU A 254 2.28 14.38 -4.52
CA LEU A 254 3.48 14.14 -5.31
C LEU A 254 3.14 13.96 -6.79
N GLU A 255 3.87 14.69 -7.63
CA GLU A 255 3.92 14.39 -9.05
C GLU A 255 4.46 12.96 -9.23
N ASN A 256 3.90 12.23 -10.20
CA ASN A 256 4.28 10.84 -10.48
C ASN A 256 4.08 9.86 -9.30
N CYS A 257 3.13 10.11 -8.39
CA CYS A 257 2.85 9.20 -7.26
C CYS A 257 2.64 7.74 -7.69
N LEU A 258 1.91 7.51 -8.79
CA LEU A 258 1.74 6.16 -9.37
C LEU A 258 3.06 5.51 -9.79
N LEU A 259 4.02 6.28 -10.31
CA LEU A 259 5.35 5.76 -10.68
C LEU A 259 6.12 5.34 -9.42
N HIS A 260 6.13 6.18 -8.38
CA HIS A 260 6.79 5.84 -7.12
C HIS A 260 6.17 4.63 -6.45
N ARG A 261 4.84 4.48 -6.53
CA ARG A 261 4.15 3.29 -6.04
C ARG A 261 4.58 2.05 -6.79
N ASP A 262 4.49 2.05 -8.12
CA ASP A 262 4.92 0.91 -8.93
C ASP A 262 6.38 0.53 -8.63
N GLN A 263 7.24 1.53 -8.44
CA GLN A 263 8.65 1.33 -8.14
C GLN A 263 8.87 0.71 -6.75
N LEU A 264 8.32 1.30 -5.68
CA LEU A 264 8.48 0.78 -4.32
C LEU A 264 7.89 -0.62 -4.15
N LEU A 265 6.74 -0.88 -4.79
CA LEU A 265 6.13 -2.21 -4.80
C LEU A 265 7.02 -3.23 -5.52
N THR A 266 7.61 -2.85 -6.65
CA THR A 266 8.56 -3.68 -7.40
C THR A 266 9.84 -3.95 -6.61
N GLU A 267 10.41 -2.93 -5.97
CA GLU A 267 11.61 -3.05 -5.12
C GLU A 267 11.34 -3.96 -3.91
N LEU A 268 10.21 -3.80 -3.24
CA LEU A 268 9.79 -4.70 -2.16
C LEU A 268 9.58 -6.13 -2.65
N ALA A 269 8.91 -6.33 -3.79
CA ALA A 269 8.68 -7.67 -4.34
C ALA A 269 10.00 -8.39 -4.70
N SER A 270 10.95 -7.70 -5.32
CA SER A 270 12.29 -8.26 -5.59
C SER A 270 13.05 -8.57 -4.30
N PHE A 271 12.99 -7.67 -3.30
CA PHE A 271 13.62 -7.92 -2.00
C PHE A 271 13.03 -9.13 -1.28
N LEU A 272 11.70 -9.29 -1.29
CA LEU A 272 11.04 -10.46 -0.73
C LEU A 272 11.39 -11.74 -1.49
N ASP A 273 11.48 -11.69 -2.84
CA ASP A 273 11.96 -12.84 -3.62
C ASP A 273 13.38 -13.23 -3.19
N TYR A 274 14.29 -12.26 -3.05
CA TYR A 274 15.63 -12.49 -2.52
C TYR A 274 15.60 -13.18 -1.14
N LEU A 275 14.74 -12.73 -0.22
CA LEU A 275 14.61 -13.37 1.09
C LEU A 275 14.12 -14.82 0.97
N ILE A 276 13.15 -15.09 0.09
CA ILE A 276 12.63 -16.44 -0.17
C ILE A 276 13.74 -17.33 -0.75
N GLN A 277 14.49 -16.86 -1.75
CA GLN A 277 15.52 -17.66 -2.41
C GLN A 277 16.71 -17.97 -1.50
N ASN A 278 17.12 -17.02 -0.64
CA ASN A 278 18.33 -17.16 0.18
C ASN A 278 18.08 -17.73 1.57
N TYR A 279 16.89 -17.51 2.13
CA TYR A 279 16.56 -17.90 3.50
C TYR A 279 15.35 -18.83 3.61
N GLY A 280 14.61 -19.03 2.52
CA GLY A 280 13.45 -19.90 2.46
C GLY A 280 12.15 -19.22 2.90
N GLN A 281 11.03 -19.74 2.38
CA GLN A 281 9.68 -19.23 2.66
C GLN A 281 9.28 -19.37 4.14
N GLU A 282 9.83 -20.37 4.86
CA GLU A 282 9.56 -20.58 6.29
C GLU A 282 10.06 -19.39 7.13
N LYS A 283 11.29 -18.93 6.89
CA LYS A 283 11.83 -17.75 7.58
C LYS A 283 11.05 -16.48 7.26
N LEU A 284 10.66 -16.28 6.00
CA LEU A 284 9.79 -15.15 5.65
C LEU A 284 8.42 -15.25 6.35
N SER A 285 7.86 -16.45 6.46
CA SER A 285 6.60 -16.65 7.17
C SER A 285 6.72 -16.30 8.66
N THR A 286 7.86 -16.59 9.30
CA THR A 286 8.15 -16.12 10.67
C THR A 286 8.21 -14.60 10.76
N LEU A 287 8.69 -13.89 9.72
CA LEU A 287 8.68 -12.42 9.68
C LEU A 287 7.27 -11.85 9.66
N PHE A 288 6.33 -12.56 9.03
CA PHE A 288 4.92 -12.19 8.98
C PHE A 288 4.17 -12.51 10.26
N ASP A 289 4.74 -13.33 11.16
CA ASP A 289 4.16 -13.56 12.48
C ASP A 289 4.44 -12.38 13.43
N MET A 290 3.65 -11.33 13.25
CA MET A 290 3.88 -10.04 13.89
C MET A 290 3.05 -9.86 15.16
N ARG A 291 3.64 -9.13 16.11
CA ARG A 291 2.89 -8.63 17.26
C ARG A 291 1.80 -7.67 16.80
N GLN A 292 0.58 -7.90 17.29
CA GLN A 292 -0.56 -7.05 16.95
C GLN A 292 -0.44 -5.64 17.56
N PRO A 293 -0.98 -4.60 16.91
CA PRO A 293 -0.97 -3.26 17.46
C PRO A 293 -1.69 -3.20 18.81
N GLU A 294 -1.15 -2.44 19.74
CA GLU A 294 -1.68 -2.32 21.10
C GLU A 294 -2.00 -0.87 21.45
N LEU A 295 -3.00 -0.68 22.33
CA LEU A 295 -3.32 0.62 22.91
C LEU A 295 -2.66 0.73 24.28
N ILE A 296 -1.63 1.58 24.39
CA ILE A 296 -0.92 1.85 25.64
C ILE A 296 -1.02 3.35 25.93
N ASN A 297 -1.55 3.74 27.09
CA ASN A 297 -1.67 5.14 27.50
C ASN A 297 -2.35 6.05 26.44
N ASN A 298 -3.40 5.55 25.78
CA ASN A 298 -4.10 6.27 24.71
C ASN A 298 -3.24 6.54 23.46
N GLN A 299 -2.19 5.74 23.26
CA GLN A 299 -1.38 5.72 22.05
C GLN A 299 -1.51 4.34 21.41
N ARG A 300 -1.72 4.32 20.09
CA ARG A 300 -1.65 3.10 19.29
C ARG A 300 -0.18 2.85 18.96
N ILE A 301 0.34 1.75 19.46
CA ILE A 301 1.70 1.29 19.19
C ILE A 301 1.64 0.28 18.04
N ILE A 302 2.41 0.54 16.99
CA ILE A 302 2.55 -0.38 15.86
C ILE A 302 3.96 -0.97 15.92
N TYR A 303 4.03 -2.30 16.01
CA TYR A 303 5.29 -3.02 16.06
C TYR A 303 5.83 -3.23 14.64
N ARG A 304 7.13 -3.05 14.47
CA ARG A 304 7.82 -3.29 13.20
C ARG A 304 8.22 -4.77 13.07
N PRO A 305 8.40 -5.27 11.83
CA PRO A 305 8.91 -6.61 11.61
C PRO A 305 10.32 -6.78 12.20
N ASP A 306 10.57 -7.93 12.83
CA ASP A 306 11.84 -8.24 13.52
C ASP A 306 12.87 -8.87 12.58
N PHE A 307 13.39 -8.07 11.64
CA PHE A 307 14.43 -8.54 10.72
C PHE A 307 15.67 -9.06 11.45
N GLN A 308 16.15 -8.33 12.46
CA GLN A 308 17.33 -8.72 13.23
C GLN A 308 17.13 -10.03 13.99
N GLY A 309 15.99 -10.24 14.64
CA GLY A 309 15.69 -11.47 15.37
C GLY A 309 15.55 -12.69 14.45
N ILE A 310 15.07 -12.51 13.21
CA ILE A 310 14.75 -13.61 12.30
C ILE A 310 15.91 -13.94 11.36
N TYR A 311 16.55 -12.92 10.80
CA TYR A 311 17.64 -13.07 9.83
C TYR A 311 19.02 -12.89 10.47
N GLY A 312 19.11 -12.37 11.70
CA GLY A 312 20.38 -12.02 12.34
C GLY A 312 20.97 -10.70 11.85
N THR A 313 20.23 -9.97 11.00
CA THR A 313 20.69 -8.78 10.28
C THR A 313 19.55 -7.76 10.18
N GLU A 314 19.85 -6.48 10.33
CA GLU A 314 18.86 -5.40 10.22
C GLU A 314 18.43 -5.16 8.76
N LEU A 315 17.25 -4.56 8.55
CA LEU A 315 16.71 -4.32 7.20
C LEU A 315 17.70 -3.58 6.30
N ASN A 316 18.35 -2.52 6.78
CA ASN A 316 19.27 -1.74 5.96
C ASN A 316 20.49 -2.55 5.49
N GLN A 317 20.87 -3.57 6.25
CA GLN A 317 21.96 -4.47 5.89
C GLN A 317 21.47 -5.58 4.94
N LEU A 318 20.28 -6.13 5.15
CA LEU A 318 19.64 -7.06 4.20
C LEU A 318 19.39 -6.40 2.84
N GLU A 319 18.91 -5.15 2.84
CA GLU A 319 18.76 -4.34 1.62
C GLU A 319 20.09 -4.22 0.90
N TYR A 320 21.19 -3.90 1.62
CA TYR A 320 22.52 -3.84 1.04
C TYR A 320 23.00 -5.18 0.47
N GLU A 321 22.78 -6.29 1.16
CA GLU A 321 23.14 -7.64 0.69
C GLU A 321 22.37 -8.02 -0.58
N TRP A 322 21.05 -7.75 -0.61
CA TRP A 322 20.21 -7.94 -1.78
C TRP A 322 20.68 -7.10 -2.98
N LEU A 323 20.89 -5.79 -2.80
CA LEU A 323 21.35 -4.92 -3.88
C LEU A 323 22.72 -5.36 -4.42
N ASN A 324 23.64 -5.83 -3.56
CA ASN A 324 24.89 -6.43 -4.00
C ASN A 324 24.66 -7.68 -4.84
N SER A 325 23.74 -8.56 -4.44
CA SER A 325 23.44 -9.78 -5.20
C SER A 325 22.89 -9.48 -6.60
N LEU A 326 22.16 -8.38 -6.78
CA LEU A 326 21.65 -7.95 -8.08
C LEU A 326 22.76 -7.49 -9.02
N LEU A 327 23.82 -6.87 -8.48
CA LEU A 327 24.89 -6.23 -9.23
C LEU A 327 26.11 -7.14 -9.44
N GLN A 328 26.28 -8.13 -8.57
CA GLN A 328 27.23 -9.21 -8.79
C GLN A 328 26.64 -10.17 -9.82
N THR A 329 26.88 -9.89 -11.10
CA THR A 329 26.73 -10.91 -12.14
C THR A 329 27.65 -12.08 -11.76
N ASN A 330 27.07 -13.25 -11.46
CA ASN A 330 27.85 -14.49 -11.47
C ASN A 330 28.61 -14.55 -12.80
N PRO A 331 29.95 -14.66 -12.78
CA PRO A 331 30.76 -14.73 -14.00
C PRO A 331 30.44 -15.94 -14.87
#